data_AF-A0A7V8Y253-F1
#
_entry.id   AF-A0A7V8Y253-F1
#
_cell.length_a   1.000
_cell.length_b   1.000
_cell.length_c   1.000
_cell.angle_alpha   90.00
_cell.angle_beta   90.00
_cell.angle_gamma   90.00
#
_symmetry.space_group_name_H-M   'P 1'
#
loop_
_entity.id
_entity.type
_entity.pdbx_description
1 polymer ?
#
loop_
_entity_poly.entity_id
_entity_poly.type
_entity_poly.pdbx_seq_one_letter_code
_entity_poly.pdbx_strand_id
1 'polypeptide(L)'
;VSGDLSDAEAAWRGAFLAHGSLTEPGRSSALEFTCPGPEAALALVGAARRIGVAAKAREVRGADRVVVRDGDAISALLTRLGAHTSMLAWEERRMRREVRATANRLANFDDANLRRSARAAVAAAARVERALDLLGDDVPGHLLAAGKLRVEHTQASLEELGQLADPPMTKDAIAGRIRRLLHMADRKAVDLGVADTNSAVTSDMLNA
;
A
#
# COMPACT_ATOMS: atom_id res chain seq x y z
N VAL A 1 -17.46 35.98 20.76
CA VAL A 1 -17.96 34.58 20.81
C VAL A 1 -18.09 34.16 22.28
N SER A 2 -19.16 34.56 22.95
CA SER A 2 -19.29 34.46 24.43
C SER A 2 -20.61 33.82 24.91
N GLY A 3 -21.50 33.40 24.01
CA GLY A 3 -22.74 32.67 24.38
C GLY A 3 -22.48 31.23 24.83
N ASP A 4 -23.52 30.52 25.21
CA ASP A 4 -23.44 29.14 25.72
C ASP A 4 -23.04 28.13 24.62
N LEU A 5 -22.77 26.88 25.02
CA LEU A 5 -22.47 25.79 24.08
C LEU A 5 -23.63 25.59 23.08
N SER A 6 -24.88 25.66 23.55
CA SER A 6 -26.08 25.59 22.72
C SER A 6 -26.12 26.69 21.65
N ASP A 7 -25.64 27.90 21.97
CA ASP A 7 -25.58 29.01 21.02
C ASP A 7 -24.56 28.73 19.91
N ALA A 8 -23.42 28.11 20.24
CA ALA A 8 -22.46 27.68 19.23
C ALA A 8 -23.04 26.58 18.32
N GLU A 9 -23.71 25.58 18.90
CA GLU A 9 -24.37 24.52 18.12
C GLU A 9 -25.47 25.10 17.21
N ALA A 10 -26.27 26.04 17.70
CA ALA A 10 -27.30 26.73 16.93
C ALA A 10 -26.69 27.59 15.80
N ALA A 11 -25.63 28.34 16.08
CA ALA A 11 -24.93 29.14 15.07
C ALA A 11 -24.37 28.27 13.93
N TRP A 12 -23.75 27.13 14.28
CA TRP A 12 -23.25 26.19 13.28
C TRP A 12 -24.38 25.52 12.48
N ARG A 13 -25.53 25.25 13.12
CA ARG A 13 -26.70 24.68 12.44
C ARG A 13 -27.27 25.68 11.43
N GLY A 14 -27.40 26.94 11.83
CA GLY A 14 -27.82 28.02 10.94
C GLY A 14 -26.84 28.21 9.77
N ALA A 15 -25.53 28.23 10.04
CA ALA A 15 -24.51 28.34 9.01
C ALA A 15 -24.54 27.15 8.03
N PHE A 16 -24.77 25.93 8.53
CA PHE A 16 -24.86 24.73 7.70
C PHE A 16 -26.07 24.80 6.76
N LEU A 17 -27.24 25.18 7.27
CA LEU A 17 -28.46 25.28 6.46
C LEU A 17 -28.40 26.42 5.43
N ALA A 18 -27.74 27.52 5.76
CA ALA A 18 -27.62 28.67 4.87
C ALA A 18 -26.60 28.43 3.73
N HIS A 19 -25.37 28.02 4.08
CA HIS A 19 -24.25 27.97 3.14
C HIS A 19 -23.30 26.79 3.39
N GLY A 20 -23.78 25.73 4.04
CA GLY A 20 -23.03 24.51 4.30
C GLY A 20 -23.06 23.53 3.14
N SER A 21 -21.98 22.76 2.97
CA SER A 21 -21.90 21.65 2.02
C SER A 21 -21.05 20.52 2.57
N LEU A 22 -21.55 19.29 2.48
CA LEU A 22 -20.85 18.08 2.86
C LEU A 22 -20.39 17.33 1.62
N THR A 23 -19.08 17.13 1.48
CA THR A 23 -18.50 16.29 0.42
C THR A 23 -18.53 14.83 0.83
N GLU A 24 -18.87 13.94 -0.09
CA GLU A 24 -18.88 12.49 0.17
C GLU A 24 -17.48 11.96 0.60
N PRO A 25 -17.42 10.93 1.46
CA PRO A 25 -16.16 10.30 1.85
C PRO A 25 -15.40 9.74 0.65
N GLY A 26 -14.17 10.17 0.37
CA GLY A 26 -13.45 9.81 -0.86
C GLY A 26 -11.96 10.14 -0.83
N ARG A 27 -11.41 10.57 -1.97
CA ARG A 27 -10.03 11.09 -2.02
C ARG A 27 -9.85 12.32 -1.11
N SER A 28 -10.90 13.11 -1.01
CA SER A 28 -11.01 14.23 -0.07
C SER A 28 -12.37 14.18 0.59
N SER A 29 -12.43 14.61 1.85
CA SER A 29 -13.67 14.79 2.58
C SER A 29 -13.62 16.14 3.26
N ALA A 30 -14.73 16.85 3.19
CA ALA A 30 -14.82 18.19 3.72
C ALA A 30 -16.27 18.52 4.05
N LEU A 31 -16.44 19.16 5.20
CA LEU A 31 -17.62 19.94 5.53
C LEU A 31 -17.22 21.41 5.39
N GLU A 32 -17.83 22.12 4.45
CA GLU A 32 -17.48 23.49 4.07
C GLU A 32 -18.63 24.44 4.29
N PHE A 33 -18.30 25.68 4.64
CA PHE A 33 -19.24 26.78 4.89
C PHE A 33 -18.73 28.01 4.16
N THR A 34 -19.56 28.61 3.31
CA THR A 34 -19.23 29.92 2.73
C THR A 34 -19.67 31.01 3.69
N CYS A 35 -18.76 31.92 4.03
CA CYS A 35 -18.98 32.99 4.98
C CYS A 35 -19.16 34.34 4.26
N PRO A 36 -19.96 35.28 4.81
CA PRO A 36 -20.11 36.62 4.24
C PRO A 36 -18.84 37.48 4.23
N GLY A 37 -17.84 37.11 5.05
CA GLY A 37 -16.57 37.81 5.19
C GLY A 37 -15.65 37.14 6.20
N PRO A 38 -14.41 37.63 6.36
CA PRO A 38 -13.39 36.99 7.18
C PRO A 38 -13.73 37.02 8.67
N GLU A 39 -14.41 38.05 9.16
CA GLU A 39 -14.83 38.16 10.56
C GLU A 39 -15.85 37.07 10.92
N ALA A 40 -16.79 36.80 10.00
CA ALA A 40 -17.77 35.72 10.17
C ALA A 40 -17.09 34.35 10.14
N ALA A 41 -16.10 34.15 9.26
CA ALA A 41 -15.32 32.92 9.21
C ALA A 41 -14.53 32.68 10.51
N LEU A 42 -13.86 33.71 11.03
CA LEU A 42 -13.12 33.65 12.29
C LEU A 42 -14.04 33.41 13.49
N ALA A 43 -15.20 34.07 13.53
CA ALA A 43 -16.20 33.85 14.58
C ALA A 43 -16.73 32.41 14.56
N LEU A 44 -17.00 31.86 13.37
CA LEU A 44 -17.48 30.49 13.20
C LEU A 44 -16.40 29.47 13.64
N VAL A 45 -15.13 29.67 13.26
CA VAL A 45 -14.00 28.86 13.75
C VAL A 45 -13.89 28.92 15.28
N GLY A 46 -14.04 30.12 15.87
CA GLY A 46 -14.07 30.30 17.32
C GLY A 46 -15.19 29.48 17.96
N ALA A 47 -16.40 29.50 17.40
CA ALA A 47 -17.52 28.71 17.87
C ALA A 47 -17.28 27.20 17.76
N ALA A 48 -16.65 26.74 16.66
CA ALA A 48 -16.28 25.33 16.46
C ALA A 48 -15.36 24.83 17.58
N ARG A 49 -14.37 25.65 17.94
CA ARG A 49 -13.42 25.32 19.01
C ARG A 49 -14.11 25.08 20.35
N ARG A 50 -15.17 25.85 20.65
CA ARG A 50 -15.92 25.69 21.90
C ARG A 50 -16.68 24.37 21.96
N ILE A 51 -17.18 23.87 20.82
CA ILE A 51 -17.87 22.58 20.72
C ILE A 51 -16.91 21.40 20.43
N GLY A 52 -15.59 21.63 20.54
CA GLY A 52 -14.56 20.60 20.39
C GLY A 52 -14.27 20.19 18.94
N VAL A 53 -14.66 20.99 17.94
CA VAL A 53 -14.45 20.69 16.53
C VAL A 53 -13.29 21.52 15.96
N ALA A 54 -12.35 20.85 15.29
CA ALA A 54 -11.23 21.52 14.62
C ALA A 54 -11.67 22.04 13.24
N ALA A 55 -11.96 23.34 13.14
CA ALA A 55 -12.28 24.01 11.89
C ALA A 55 -11.18 25.00 11.48
N LYS A 56 -11.03 25.25 10.17
CA LYS A 56 -10.06 26.22 9.63
C LYS A 56 -10.74 27.22 8.71
N ALA A 57 -10.46 28.50 8.89
CA ALA A 57 -10.81 29.54 7.92
C ALA A 57 -9.81 29.54 6.76
N ARG A 58 -10.28 29.83 5.55
CA ARG A 58 -9.48 29.99 4.34
C ARG A 58 -10.22 30.86 3.33
N GLU A 59 -9.47 31.60 2.52
CA GLU A 59 -10.03 32.27 1.35
C GLU A 59 -9.94 31.33 0.13
N VAL A 60 -11.02 31.18 -0.62
CA VAL A 60 -11.07 30.39 -1.85
C VAL A 60 -11.78 31.19 -2.93
N ARG A 61 -11.04 31.59 -3.97
CA ARG A 61 -11.55 32.36 -5.12
C ARG A 61 -12.29 33.64 -4.69
N GLY A 62 -11.72 34.38 -3.73
CA GLY A 62 -12.29 35.62 -3.21
C GLY A 62 -13.48 35.43 -2.25
N ALA A 63 -13.80 34.20 -1.84
CA ALA A 63 -14.81 33.91 -0.83
C ALA A 63 -14.17 33.34 0.44
N ASP A 64 -14.54 33.91 1.59
CA ASP A 64 -14.18 33.37 2.89
C ASP A 64 -14.93 32.08 3.17
N ARG A 65 -14.19 31.04 3.58
CA ARG A 65 -14.75 29.73 3.87
C ARG A 65 -14.22 29.19 5.19
N VAL A 66 -15.06 28.40 5.85
CA VAL A 66 -14.65 27.54 6.95
C VAL A 66 -14.73 26.10 6.50
N VAL A 67 -13.70 25.31 6.81
CA VAL A 67 -13.62 23.89 6.44
C VAL A 67 -13.26 23.01 7.62
N VAL A 68 -13.94 21.87 7.73
CA VAL A 68 -13.57 20.72 8.56
C VAL A 68 -13.24 19.57 7.62
N ARG A 69 -12.03 19.00 7.72
CA ARG A 69 -11.56 17.93 6.82
C ARG A 69 -11.36 16.59 7.51
N ASP A 70 -11.11 16.62 8.81
CA ASP A 70 -10.95 15.40 9.60
C ASP A 70 -12.29 14.68 9.70
N GLY A 71 -12.31 13.39 9.39
CA GLY A 71 -13.55 12.63 9.28
C GLY A 71 -14.29 12.51 10.61
N ASP A 72 -13.54 12.34 11.70
CA ASP A 72 -14.13 12.23 13.04
C ASP A 72 -14.68 13.58 13.48
N ALA A 73 -13.99 14.67 13.16
CA ALA A 73 -14.49 16.03 13.38
C ALA A 73 -15.75 16.35 12.55
N ILE A 74 -15.84 15.87 11.30
CA ILE A 74 -17.06 15.99 10.47
C ILE A 74 -18.22 15.26 11.14
N SER A 75 -18.03 14.01 11.57
CA SER A 75 -19.06 13.21 12.24
C SER A 75 -19.47 13.76 13.59
N ALA A 76 -18.52 14.24 14.38
CA ALA A 76 -18.78 14.93 15.64
C ALA A 76 -19.62 16.20 15.40
N LEU A 77 -19.27 16.99 14.38
CA LEU A 77 -20.02 18.19 14.04
C LEU A 77 -21.44 17.85 13.59
N LEU A 78 -21.64 16.92 12.63
CA LEU A 78 -22.98 16.50 12.19
C LEU A 78 -23.86 16.01 13.35
N THR A 79 -23.26 15.31 14.33
CA THR A 79 -23.94 14.87 15.55
C THR A 79 -24.40 16.05 16.39
N ARG A 80 -23.52 17.05 16.62
CA ARG A 80 -23.83 18.29 17.35
C ARG A 80 -24.89 19.15 16.65
N LEU A 81 -24.97 19.08 15.32
CA LEU A 81 -26.01 19.74 14.54
C LEU A 81 -27.37 19.02 14.59
N GLY A 82 -27.43 17.82 15.17
CA GLY A 82 -28.62 16.97 15.18
C GLY A 82 -28.89 16.25 13.86
N ALA A 83 -27.92 16.23 12.94
CA ALA A 83 -28.03 15.62 11.61
C ALA A 83 -27.70 14.11 11.64
N HIS A 84 -28.32 13.36 12.56
CA HIS A 84 -27.97 11.96 12.84
C HIS A 84 -28.11 11.04 11.63
N THR A 85 -29.19 11.17 10.85
CA THR A 85 -29.40 10.34 9.64
C THR A 85 -28.32 10.60 8.60
N SER A 86 -27.94 11.86 8.40
CA SER A 86 -26.87 12.24 7.49
C SER A 86 -25.51 11.76 7.98
N MET A 87 -25.25 11.84 9.29
CA MET A 87 -24.03 11.33 9.92
C MET A 87 -23.88 9.82 9.71
N LEU A 88 -24.92 9.02 10.00
CA LEU A 88 -24.90 7.57 9.81
C LEU A 88 -24.65 7.19 8.34
N ALA A 89 -25.35 7.84 7.42
CA ALA A 89 -25.18 7.57 5.99
C ALA A 89 -23.78 8.00 5.49
N TRP A 90 -23.20 9.04 6.08
CA TRP A 90 -21.85 9.49 5.75
C TRP A 90 -20.79 8.53 6.30
N GLU A 91 -20.91 8.08 7.56
CA GLU A 91 -20.03 7.07 8.17
C GLU A 91 -20.08 5.73 7.43
N GLU A 92 -21.27 5.26 7.03
CA GLU A 92 -21.41 4.03 6.23
C GLU A 92 -20.62 4.14 4.91
N ARG A 93 -20.73 5.28 4.22
CA ARG A 93 -19.96 5.54 2.99
C ARG A 93 -18.46 5.57 3.26
N ARG A 94 -18.02 6.18 4.37
CA ARG A 94 -16.61 6.28 4.80
C ARG A 94 -16.04 4.88 5.05
N MET A 95 -16.70 4.09 5.89
CA MET A 95 -16.30 2.73 6.22
C MET A 95 -16.21 1.84 4.98
N ARG A 96 -17.24 1.86 4.12
CA ARG A 96 -17.25 1.08 2.88
C ARG A 96 -16.07 1.43 1.95
N ARG A 97 -15.67 2.71 1.89
CA ARG A 97 -14.50 3.12 1.11
C ARG A 97 -13.19 2.66 1.76
N GLU A 98 -13.07 2.74 3.08
CA GLU A 98 -11.88 2.28 3.79
C GLU A 98 -11.64 0.77 3.58
N VAL A 99 -12.70 -0.04 3.73
CA VAL A 99 -12.64 -1.48 3.48
C VAL A 99 -12.19 -1.77 2.05
N ARG A 100 -12.79 -1.12 1.05
CA ARG A 100 -12.38 -1.29 -0.36
C ARG A 100 -10.95 -0.83 -0.62
N ALA A 101 -10.54 0.28 -0.05
CA ALA A 101 -9.18 0.80 -0.22
C ALA A 101 -8.13 -0.13 0.39
N THR A 102 -8.44 -0.77 1.52
CA THR A 102 -7.58 -1.77 2.15
C THR A 102 -7.53 -3.05 1.33
N ALA A 103 -8.68 -3.57 0.87
CA ALA A 103 -8.73 -4.75 0.00
C ALA A 103 -7.97 -4.54 -1.31
N ASN A 104 -8.14 -3.39 -1.96
CA ASN A 104 -7.40 -3.06 -3.19
C ASN A 104 -5.89 -2.94 -2.95
N ARG A 105 -5.48 -2.36 -1.82
CA ARG A 105 -4.05 -2.28 -1.45
C ARG A 105 -3.45 -3.67 -1.25
N LEU A 106 -4.17 -4.57 -0.58
CA LEU A 106 -3.74 -5.95 -0.36
C LEU A 106 -3.64 -6.71 -1.69
N ALA A 107 -4.69 -6.67 -2.52
CA ALA A 107 -4.70 -7.35 -3.81
C ALA A 107 -3.57 -6.86 -4.74
N ASN A 108 -3.33 -5.54 -4.80
CA ASN A 108 -2.22 -4.98 -5.57
C ASN A 108 -0.85 -5.40 -5.02
N PHE A 109 -0.73 -5.51 -3.69
CA PHE A 109 0.50 -5.97 -3.06
C PHE A 109 0.76 -7.44 -3.41
N ASP A 110 -0.25 -8.29 -3.32
CA ASP A 110 -0.14 -9.72 -3.62
C ASP A 110 0.22 -9.96 -5.10
N ASP A 111 -0.44 -9.27 -6.04
CA ASP A 111 -0.12 -9.35 -7.47
C ASP A 111 1.32 -8.88 -7.75
N ALA A 112 1.74 -7.74 -7.18
CA ALA A 112 3.11 -7.24 -7.35
C ALA A 112 4.16 -8.18 -6.76
N ASN A 113 3.87 -8.80 -5.61
CA ASN A 113 4.79 -9.72 -4.94
C ASN A 113 4.88 -11.06 -5.67
N LEU A 114 3.76 -11.57 -6.20
CA LEU A 114 3.70 -12.77 -7.03
C LEU A 114 4.51 -12.58 -8.32
N ARG A 115 4.30 -11.48 -9.05
CA ARG A 115 5.05 -11.16 -10.27
C ARG A 115 6.55 -11.05 -10.02
N ARG A 116 6.94 -10.31 -8.97
CA ARG A 116 8.36 -10.17 -8.59
C ARG A 116 8.99 -11.52 -8.28
N SER A 117 8.28 -12.37 -7.53
CA SER A 117 8.77 -13.69 -7.13
C SER A 117 8.89 -14.63 -8.33
N ALA A 118 7.92 -14.62 -9.24
CA ALA A 118 7.95 -15.40 -10.48
C ALA A 118 9.14 -15.00 -11.38
N ARG A 119 9.37 -13.70 -11.59
CA ARG A 119 10.53 -13.20 -12.34
C ARG A 119 11.86 -13.63 -11.73
N ALA A 120 11.97 -13.49 -10.41
CA ALA A 120 13.17 -13.92 -9.69
C ALA A 120 13.39 -15.43 -9.80
N ALA A 121 12.33 -16.24 -9.78
CA ALA A 121 12.40 -17.69 -9.95
C ALA A 121 12.89 -18.07 -11.36
N VAL A 122 12.35 -17.44 -12.40
CA VAL A 122 12.75 -17.64 -13.80
C VAL A 122 14.22 -17.25 -14.02
N ALA A 123 14.62 -16.06 -13.56
CA ALA A 123 16.02 -15.63 -13.65
C ALA A 123 16.95 -16.57 -12.88
N ALA A 124 16.55 -17.03 -11.68
CA ALA A 124 17.34 -17.99 -10.91
C ALA A 124 17.47 -19.33 -11.64
N ALA A 125 16.42 -19.82 -12.32
CA ALA A 125 16.49 -21.04 -13.10
C ALA A 125 17.49 -20.95 -14.25
N ALA A 126 17.45 -19.87 -15.04
CA ALA A 126 18.40 -19.64 -16.12
C ALA A 126 19.86 -19.58 -15.62
N ARG A 127 20.10 -18.91 -14.49
CA ARG A 127 21.43 -18.88 -13.86
C ARG A 127 21.89 -20.25 -13.39
N VAL A 128 20.97 -21.03 -12.82
CA VAL A 128 21.28 -22.39 -12.32
C VAL A 128 21.56 -23.34 -13.48
N GLU A 129 20.82 -23.26 -14.58
CA GLU A 129 21.08 -24.03 -15.79
C GLU A 129 22.51 -23.76 -16.30
N ARG A 130 22.88 -22.48 -16.44
CA ARG A 130 24.24 -22.06 -16.79
C ARG A 130 25.29 -22.54 -15.79
N ALA A 131 24.97 -22.55 -14.50
CA ALA A 131 25.88 -23.01 -13.44
C ALA A 131 26.16 -24.51 -13.55
N LEU A 132 25.14 -25.30 -13.87
CA LEU A 132 25.28 -26.75 -14.08
C LEU A 132 26.14 -27.04 -15.31
N ASP A 133 25.97 -26.30 -16.40
CA ASP A 133 26.80 -26.43 -17.61
C ASP A 133 28.27 -26.07 -17.35
N LEU A 134 28.53 -25.00 -16.59
CA LEU A 134 29.89 -24.55 -16.26
C LEU A 134 30.63 -25.55 -15.36
N LEU A 135 29.94 -26.08 -14.36
CA LEU A 135 30.54 -26.94 -13.35
C LEU A 135 30.64 -28.40 -13.84
N GLY A 136 29.66 -28.88 -14.61
CA GLY A 136 29.64 -30.27 -15.10
C GLY A 136 29.67 -31.26 -13.94
N ASP A 137 30.61 -32.22 -14.00
CA ASP A 137 30.76 -33.27 -12.99
C ASP A 137 31.35 -32.77 -11.65
N ASP A 138 31.85 -31.53 -11.59
CA ASP A 138 32.44 -30.96 -10.37
C ASP A 138 31.38 -30.54 -9.32
N VAL A 139 30.08 -30.61 -9.64
CA VAL A 139 29.01 -30.17 -8.75
C VAL A 139 28.80 -31.19 -7.61
N PRO A 140 28.91 -30.78 -6.32
CA PRO A 140 28.54 -31.65 -5.21
C PRO A 140 27.08 -32.12 -5.31
N GLY A 141 26.82 -33.40 -5.07
CA GLY A 141 25.49 -34.01 -5.30
C GLY A 141 24.31 -33.28 -4.64
N HIS A 142 24.51 -32.74 -3.43
CA HIS A 142 23.46 -31.98 -2.72
C HIS A 142 23.14 -30.61 -3.35
N LEU A 143 24.10 -30.02 -4.09
CA LEU A 143 23.91 -28.81 -4.89
C LEU A 143 23.32 -29.14 -6.26
N LEU A 144 23.77 -30.24 -6.87
CA LEU A 144 23.23 -30.74 -8.13
C LEU A 144 21.74 -31.04 -8.02
N ALA A 145 21.31 -31.73 -6.97
CA ALA A 145 19.90 -32.04 -6.72
C ALA A 145 19.05 -30.76 -6.61
N ALA A 146 19.54 -29.76 -5.85
CA ALA A 146 18.84 -28.47 -5.71
C ALA A 146 18.82 -27.67 -7.03
N GLY A 147 19.89 -27.76 -7.83
CA GLY A 147 19.99 -27.11 -9.13
C GLY A 147 19.01 -27.70 -10.13
N LYS A 148 18.99 -29.03 -10.27
CA LYS A 148 18.04 -29.75 -11.14
C LYS A 148 16.60 -29.41 -10.79
N LEU A 149 16.25 -29.44 -9.50
CA LEU A 149 14.89 -29.12 -9.05
C LEU A 149 14.47 -27.69 -9.42
N ARG A 150 15.39 -26.72 -9.36
CA ARG A 150 15.12 -25.33 -9.77
C ARG A 150 14.94 -25.19 -11.28
N VAL A 151 15.67 -25.94 -12.09
CA VAL A 151 15.51 -25.94 -13.57
C VAL A 151 14.20 -26.63 -13.96
N GLU A 152 13.93 -27.81 -13.40
CA GLU A 152 12.70 -28.59 -13.63
C GLU A 152 11.44 -27.81 -13.23
N HIS A 153 11.49 -27.09 -12.11
CA HIS A 153 10.39 -26.29 -11.60
C HIS A 153 10.71 -24.78 -11.62
N THR A 154 10.95 -24.26 -12.83
CA THR A 154 11.38 -22.88 -13.08
C THR A 154 10.51 -21.83 -12.38
N GLN A 155 9.19 -22.01 -12.35
CA GLN A 155 8.25 -21.04 -11.75
C GLN A 155 7.93 -21.29 -10.28
N ALA A 156 8.38 -22.41 -9.70
CA ALA A 156 8.06 -22.74 -8.32
C ALA A 156 8.78 -21.80 -7.34
N SER A 157 8.08 -21.41 -6.29
CA SER A 157 8.67 -20.71 -5.16
C SER A 157 9.75 -21.55 -4.48
N LEU A 158 10.63 -20.92 -3.71
CA LEU A 158 11.63 -21.63 -2.90
C LEU A 158 10.99 -22.54 -1.84
N GLU A 159 9.77 -22.23 -1.42
CA GLU A 159 9.03 -23.05 -0.45
C GLU A 159 8.51 -24.34 -1.11
N GLU A 160 7.88 -24.23 -2.28
CA GLU A 160 7.47 -25.39 -3.08
C GLU A 160 8.67 -26.26 -3.47
N LEU A 161 9.79 -25.66 -3.88
CA LEU A 161 11.02 -26.42 -4.12
C LEU A 161 11.51 -27.17 -2.88
N GLY A 162 11.42 -26.55 -1.70
CA GLY A 162 11.81 -27.20 -0.45
C GLY A 162 10.97 -28.44 -0.14
N GLN A 163 9.67 -28.37 -0.46
CA GLN A 163 8.73 -29.49 -0.29
C GLN A 163 8.94 -30.60 -1.32
N LEU A 164 9.29 -30.25 -2.56
CA LEU A 164 9.57 -31.21 -3.65
C LEU A 164 10.93 -31.91 -3.50
N ALA A 165 11.84 -31.35 -2.71
CA ALA A 165 13.14 -31.95 -2.49
C ALA A 165 13.03 -33.25 -1.67
N ASP A 166 13.92 -34.20 -1.94
CA ASP A 166 14.04 -35.45 -1.18
C ASP A 166 15.43 -35.56 -0.53
N PRO A 167 15.54 -35.53 0.82
CA PRO A 167 14.46 -35.30 1.78
C PRO A 167 13.93 -33.85 1.74
N PRO A 168 12.67 -33.62 2.17
CA PRO A 168 12.10 -32.28 2.24
C PRO A 168 12.96 -31.34 3.09
N MET A 169 13.06 -30.09 2.66
CA MET A 169 13.87 -29.10 3.33
C MET A 169 13.18 -27.75 3.40
N THR A 170 13.65 -26.90 4.32
CA THR A 170 13.12 -25.55 4.46
C THR A 170 13.47 -24.69 3.25
N LYS A 171 12.65 -23.66 3.01
CA LYS A 171 12.90 -22.60 2.03
C LYS A 171 14.35 -22.08 2.06
N ASP A 172 14.87 -21.84 3.26
CA ASP A 172 16.22 -21.29 3.44
C ASP A 172 17.32 -22.31 3.14
N ALA A 173 17.09 -23.60 3.42
CA ALA A 173 18.04 -24.66 3.11
C ALA A 173 18.21 -24.80 1.60
N ILE A 174 17.12 -24.84 0.82
CA ILE A 174 17.20 -24.93 -0.63
C ILE A 174 17.73 -23.63 -1.26
N ALA A 175 17.31 -22.47 -0.76
CA ALA A 175 17.87 -21.19 -1.19
C ALA A 175 19.38 -21.10 -0.95
N GLY A 176 19.85 -21.60 0.20
CA GLY A 176 21.26 -21.68 0.52
C GLY A 176 22.04 -22.60 -0.42
N ARG A 177 21.47 -23.74 -0.80
CA ARG A 177 22.08 -24.66 -1.78
C ARG A 177 22.19 -24.01 -3.17
N ILE A 178 21.11 -23.44 -3.68
CA ILE A 178 21.11 -22.72 -4.97
C ILE A 178 22.15 -21.59 -4.96
N ARG A 179 22.22 -20.80 -3.89
CA ARG A 179 23.19 -19.70 -3.78
C ARG A 179 24.64 -20.19 -3.80
N ARG A 180 24.94 -21.30 -3.11
CA ARG A 180 26.28 -21.91 -3.12
C ARG A 180 26.65 -22.48 -4.49
N LEU A 181 25.68 -23.09 -5.20
CA LEU A 181 25.89 -23.58 -6.57
C LEU A 181 26.27 -22.43 -7.50
N LEU A 182 25.52 -21.33 -7.48
CA LEU A 182 25.80 -20.14 -8.29
C LEU A 182 27.17 -19.55 -7.96
N HIS A 183 27.50 -19.40 -6.67
CA HIS A 183 28.81 -18.88 -6.26
C HIS A 183 29.98 -19.76 -6.74
N MET A 184 29.81 -21.08 -6.71
CA MET A 184 30.81 -22.02 -7.21
C MET A 184 31.00 -21.89 -8.73
N ALA A 185 29.90 -21.78 -9.48
CA ALA A 185 29.94 -21.58 -10.93
C ALA A 185 30.54 -20.23 -11.33
N ASP A 186 30.16 -19.14 -10.65
CA ASP A 186 30.68 -17.80 -10.90
C ASP A 186 32.20 -17.76 -10.66
N ARG A 187 32.71 -18.44 -9.61
CA ARG A 187 34.16 -18.57 -9.39
C ARG A 187 34.85 -19.34 -10.53
N LYS A 188 34.31 -20.48 -10.94
CA LYS A 188 34.87 -21.26 -12.06
C LYS A 188 34.87 -20.46 -13.37
N ALA A 189 33.84 -19.64 -13.59
CA ALA A 189 33.78 -18.75 -14.76
C ALA A 189 34.90 -17.72 -14.77
N VAL A 190 35.22 -17.11 -13.62
CA VAL A 190 36.37 -16.20 -13.47
C VAL A 190 37.68 -16.92 -13.78
N ASP A 191 37.89 -18.10 -13.20
CA ASP A 191 39.12 -18.88 -13.41
C ASP A 191 39.32 -19.28 -14.88
N LEU A 192 38.23 -19.54 -15.60
CA LEU A 192 38.23 -19.88 -17.03
C LEU A 192 38.22 -18.66 -17.97
N GLY A 193 38.05 -17.44 -17.44
CA GLY A 193 37.93 -16.22 -18.24
C GLY A 193 36.67 -16.17 -19.12
N VAL A 194 35.60 -16.84 -18.72
CA VAL A 194 34.31 -16.87 -19.44
C VAL A 194 33.24 -16.06 -18.70
N ALA A 195 32.12 -15.79 -19.38
CA ALA A 195 30.98 -15.09 -18.76
C ALA A 195 30.37 -15.91 -17.61
N ASP A 196 29.99 -15.19 -16.55
CA ASP A 196 29.42 -15.73 -15.31
C ASP A 196 27.96 -16.22 -15.48
N THR A 197 27.32 -16.65 -14.39
CA THR A 197 25.93 -17.11 -14.47
C THR A 197 24.94 -16.01 -14.83
N ASN A 198 25.25 -14.74 -14.58
CA ASN A 198 24.35 -13.62 -14.88
C ASN A 198 24.18 -13.41 -16.39
N SER A 199 25.12 -13.87 -17.21
CA SER A 199 24.99 -13.78 -18.67
C SER A 199 23.80 -14.56 -19.24
N ALA A 200 23.25 -15.50 -18.47
CA ALA A 200 22.05 -16.26 -18.85
C ALA A 200 20.73 -15.51 -18.58
N VAL A 201 20.75 -14.40 -17.83
CA VAL A 201 19.55 -13.63 -17.52
C VAL A 201 19.30 -12.59 -18.61
N THR A 202 18.21 -12.75 -19.36
CA THR A 202 17.82 -11.77 -20.38
C THR A 202 17.04 -10.60 -19.77
N SER A 203 17.04 -9.45 -20.44
CA SER A 203 16.24 -8.29 -20.00
C SER A 203 14.74 -8.59 -19.97
N ASP A 204 14.27 -9.47 -20.86
CA ASP A 204 12.86 -9.88 -20.91
C ASP A 204 12.45 -10.65 -19.65
N MET A 205 13.33 -11.50 -19.10
CA MET A 205 13.08 -12.23 -17.85
C MET A 205 12.95 -11.31 -16.62
N LEU A 206 13.57 -10.13 -16.66
CA LEU A 206 13.50 -9.14 -15.57
C LEU A 206 12.27 -8.24 -15.70
N ASN A 207 11.74 -8.09 -16.92
CA ASN A 207 10.71 -7.12 -17.25
C ASN A 207 9.30 -7.71 -17.48
N ALA A 208 9.20 -9.01 -17.83
CA ALA A 208 7.94 -9.74 -18.07
C ALA A 208 7.17 -10.05 -16.78
#